data_AF-A0A821MIC8-F1
#
_entry.id   AF-A0A821MIC8-F1
#
_cell.length_a   1.000
_cell.length_b   1.000
_cell.length_c   1.000
_cell.angle_alpha   90.00
_cell.angle_beta   90.00
_cell.angle_gamma   90.00
#
_symmetry.space_group_name_H-M   'P 1'
#
loop_
_entity.id
_entity.type
_entity.pdbx_description
1 polymer ?
#
loop_
_entity_poly.entity_id
_entity_poly.type
_entity_poly.pdbx_seq_one_letter_code
_entity_poly.pdbx_strand_id
1 'polypeptide(L)'
;PRLYKFTFNICSIINHCDQTNFSLNEHIEKTFEYFYNNEIITCIDHFQEEGYSQCHIYSYPYKWKVYNTITNNFRGGLFTNVTKVSLYDEHPFEREFFLRIAQSFPFMKELTINNRKAQNNKQLIKSNNDNQMLSIIEYPNLTRLDL
;
A
#
# COMPACT_ATOMS: atom_id res chain seq x y z
N PRO A 1 -5.65 -33.72 -10.00
CA PRO A 1 -6.17 -32.41 -10.45
C PRO A 1 -5.08 -31.33 -10.39
N ARG A 2 -4.64 -30.78 -11.54
CA ARG A 2 -3.72 -29.63 -11.56
C ARG A 2 -4.53 -28.37 -11.25
N LEU A 3 -4.16 -27.61 -10.22
CA LEU A 3 -4.74 -26.30 -9.94
C LEU A 3 -4.24 -25.33 -11.01
N TYR A 4 -5.05 -25.12 -12.07
CA TYR A 4 -4.66 -24.28 -13.21
C TYR A 4 -4.70 -22.78 -12.90
N LYS A 5 -5.22 -22.37 -11.74
CA LYS A 5 -5.24 -20.96 -11.31
C LYS A 5 -5.30 -20.89 -9.79
N PHE A 6 -4.25 -20.36 -9.18
CA PHE A 6 -4.17 -20.17 -7.74
C PHE A 6 -4.03 -18.68 -7.48
N THR A 7 -5.06 -18.06 -6.93
CA THR A 7 -5.00 -16.66 -6.50
C THR A 7 -4.82 -16.64 -5.00
N PHE A 8 -3.94 -15.78 -4.51
CA PHE A 8 -3.69 -15.65 -3.08
C PHE A 8 -3.32 -14.22 -2.68
N ASN A 9 -3.49 -13.97 -1.39
CA ASN A 9 -3.15 -12.74 -0.70
C ASN A 9 -2.67 -13.13 0.70
N ILE A 10 -1.37 -13.01 0.96
CA ILE A 10 -0.72 -13.40 2.21
C ILE A 10 -0.14 -12.13 2.82
N CYS A 11 -0.53 -11.83 4.05
CA CYS A 11 0.06 -10.76 4.85
C CYS A 11 0.60 -11.37 6.13
N SER A 12 1.89 -11.21 6.37
CA SER A 12 2.59 -11.72 7.55
C SER A 12 3.26 -10.57 8.29
N ILE A 13 3.24 -10.63 9.62
CA ILE A 13 3.93 -9.70 10.51
C ILE A 13 5.05 -10.49 11.20
N ILE A 14 6.24 -9.92 11.27
CA ILE A 14 7.41 -10.55 11.90
C ILE A 14 8.05 -9.53 12.84
N ASN A 15 8.15 -9.85 14.12
CA ASN A 15 8.82 -8.97 15.08
C ASN A 15 10.33 -8.97 14.84
N HIS A 16 10.99 -7.83 15.06
CA HIS A 16 12.45 -7.71 14.90
C HIS A 16 13.21 -8.55 15.92
N CYS A 17 12.65 -8.77 17.11
CA CYS A 17 13.23 -9.66 18.12
C CYS A 17 13.35 -11.11 17.64
N ASP A 18 12.57 -11.50 16.63
CA ASP A 18 12.54 -12.84 16.06
C ASP A 18 13.46 -13.00 14.83
N GLN A 19 14.24 -11.96 14.47
CA GLN A 19 15.05 -11.95 13.24
C GLN A 19 16.55 -11.73 13.46
N THR A 20 17.36 -12.49 12.71
CA THR A 20 18.81 -12.25 12.54
C THR A 20 19.17 -11.62 11.20
N ASN A 21 18.29 -11.70 10.17
CA ASN A 21 18.47 -11.09 8.85
C ASN A 21 17.11 -10.75 8.21
N PHE A 22 16.99 -9.55 7.62
CA PHE A 22 15.80 -9.15 6.87
C PHE A 22 15.80 -9.76 5.47
N SER A 23 14.76 -10.52 5.11
CA SER A 23 14.61 -11.06 3.75
C SER A 23 14.26 -9.92 2.78
N LEU A 24 14.95 -9.87 1.64
CA LEU A 24 14.63 -8.92 0.56
C LEU A 24 13.45 -9.46 -0.27
N ASN A 25 12.67 -8.56 -0.88
CA ASN A 25 11.56 -8.88 -1.79
C ASN A 25 11.96 -9.96 -2.82
N GLU A 26 13.15 -9.81 -3.42
CA GLU A 26 13.69 -10.73 -4.43
C GLU A 26 13.86 -12.18 -3.94
N HIS A 27 14.18 -12.38 -2.65
CA HIS A 27 14.32 -13.72 -2.09
C HIS A 27 12.96 -14.42 -1.99
N ILE A 28 11.91 -13.66 -1.64
CA ILE A 28 10.56 -14.18 -1.56
C ILE A 28 10.02 -14.48 -2.95
N GLU A 29 10.22 -13.57 -3.91
CA GLU A 29 9.79 -13.78 -5.31
C GLU A 29 10.42 -15.04 -5.91
N LYS A 30 11.71 -15.31 -5.64
CA LYS A 30 12.38 -16.54 -6.07
C LYS A 30 11.73 -17.82 -5.54
N THR A 31 11.09 -17.81 -4.36
CA THR A 31 10.38 -19.00 -3.86
C THR A 31 9.20 -19.40 -4.74
N PHE A 32 8.76 -18.51 -5.63
CA PHE A 32 7.69 -18.74 -6.58
C PHE A 32 8.16 -18.80 -8.04
N GLU A 33 9.46 -18.97 -8.32
CA GLU A 33 10.00 -18.93 -9.70
C GLU A 33 9.39 -20.00 -10.64
N TYR A 34 8.91 -21.13 -10.09
CA TYR A 34 8.25 -22.19 -10.86
C TYR A 34 6.73 -22.04 -10.95
N PHE A 35 6.17 -20.92 -10.45
CA PHE A 35 4.74 -20.65 -10.49
C PHE A 35 4.36 -19.94 -11.80
N TYR A 36 4.08 -20.73 -12.83
CA TYR A 36 3.84 -20.26 -14.21
C TYR A 36 2.61 -19.34 -14.42
N ASN A 37 1.74 -19.14 -13.43
CA ASN A 37 0.38 -18.66 -13.67
C ASN A 37 0.03 -17.26 -13.14
N ASN A 38 0.90 -16.57 -12.41
CA ASN A 38 0.67 -15.16 -12.05
C ASN A 38 1.99 -14.40 -11.87
N GLU A 39 1.99 -13.11 -12.21
CA GLU A 39 2.95 -12.16 -11.63
C GLU A 39 2.69 -12.12 -10.12
N ILE A 40 3.70 -12.48 -9.33
CA ILE A 40 3.63 -12.44 -7.87
C ILE A 40 4.31 -11.16 -7.44
N ILE A 41 3.57 -10.33 -6.70
CA ILE A 41 4.10 -9.08 -6.17
C ILE A 41 4.41 -9.30 -4.70
N THR A 42 5.61 -8.86 -4.32
CA THR A 42 6.03 -8.80 -2.92
C THR A 42 6.25 -7.36 -2.50
N CYS A 43 5.82 -7.04 -1.28
CA CYS A 43 6.09 -5.77 -0.61
C CYS A 43 6.54 -6.10 0.81
N ILE A 44 7.66 -5.55 1.22
CA ILE A 44 8.19 -5.69 2.57
C ILE A 44 8.38 -4.29 3.13
N ASP A 45 7.75 -4.06 4.27
CA ASP A 45 7.78 -2.82 5.01
C ASP A 45 8.42 -3.06 6.37
N HIS A 46 9.30 -2.14 6.76
CA HIS A 46 10.01 -2.20 8.03
C HIS A 46 9.55 -1.04 8.91
N PHE A 47 8.90 -1.39 10.02
CA PHE A 47 8.41 -0.47 11.03
C PHE A 47 9.43 -0.48 12.19
N GLN A 48 10.39 0.45 12.13
CA GLN A 48 11.53 0.48 13.04
C GLN A 48 11.14 0.94 14.44
N GLU A 49 10.20 1.88 14.54
CA GLU A 49 9.74 2.40 15.83
C GLU A 49 8.87 1.38 16.57
N GLU A 50 8.17 0.53 15.83
CA GLU A 50 7.31 -0.53 16.35
C GLU A 50 8.01 -1.87 16.51
N GLY A 51 9.22 -2.00 15.97
CA GLY A 51 10.03 -3.20 16.10
C GLY A 51 9.43 -4.40 15.35
N TYR A 52 8.75 -4.19 14.22
CA TYR A 52 8.29 -5.29 13.37
C TYR A 52 8.40 -4.98 11.87
N SER A 53 8.28 -6.03 11.07
CA SER A 53 8.19 -5.94 9.62
C SER A 53 6.90 -6.58 9.13
N GLN A 54 6.33 -6.01 8.10
CA GLN A 54 5.21 -6.58 7.38
C GLN A 54 5.69 -7.08 6.03
N CYS A 55 5.28 -8.28 5.66
CA CYS A 55 5.46 -8.82 4.33
C CYS A 55 4.09 -9.09 3.71
N HIS A 56 3.86 -8.50 2.55
CA HIS A 56 2.67 -8.70 1.76
C HIS A 56 3.04 -9.36 0.43
N ILE A 57 2.43 -10.51 0.16
CA ILE A 57 2.64 -11.31 -1.05
C ILE A 57 1.28 -11.59 -1.68
N TYR A 58 1.11 -11.26 -2.96
CA TYR A 58 -0.15 -11.54 -3.64
C TYR A 58 0.03 -11.85 -5.13
N SER A 59 -0.94 -12.59 -5.67
CA SER A 59 -1.07 -12.83 -7.10
C SER A 59 -1.68 -11.62 -7.81
N TYR A 60 -1.07 -11.18 -8.90
CA TYR A 60 -1.60 -10.14 -9.80
C TYR A 60 -2.40 -10.77 -10.97
N PRO A 61 -3.53 -10.19 -11.41
CA PRO A 61 -4.19 -9.02 -10.84
C PRO A 61 -4.90 -9.34 -9.51
N TYR A 62 -4.85 -8.40 -8.59
CA TYR A 62 -5.45 -8.53 -7.26
C TYR A 62 -6.98 -8.71 -7.33
N LYS A 63 -7.49 -9.78 -6.72
CA LYS A 63 -8.92 -10.17 -6.82
C LYS A 63 -9.76 -9.86 -5.58
N TRP A 64 -9.15 -9.43 -4.49
CA TRP A 64 -9.88 -9.16 -3.25
C TRP A 64 -10.49 -7.77 -3.25
N LYS A 65 -11.59 -7.61 -2.50
CA LYS A 65 -12.30 -6.34 -2.34
C LYS A 65 -11.65 -5.38 -1.34
N VAL A 66 -10.72 -5.88 -0.54
CA VAL A 66 -10.11 -5.17 0.58
C VAL A 66 -8.61 -5.25 0.40
N TYR A 67 -7.92 -4.11 0.54
CA TYR A 67 -6.48 -4.04 0.63
C TYR A 67 -6.13 -3.33 1.94
N ASN A 68 -5.55 -4.06 2.89
CA ASN A 68 -5.26 -3.54 4.21
C ASN A 68 -3.79 -3.13 4.33
N THR A 69 -3.55 -2.10 5.15
CA THR A 69 -2.23 -1.72 5.65
C THR A 69 -1.27 -1.34 4.52
N ILE A 70 -1.71 -0.44 3.64
CA ILE A 70 -0.84 0.16 2.62
C ILE A 70 0.05 1.21 3.27
N THR A 71 1.36 1.09 3.02
CA THR A 71 2.42 1.94 3.57
C THR A 71 2.94 2.92 2.51
N ASN A 72 3.78 3.89 2.89
CA ASN A 72 4.43 4.84 1.98
C ASN A 72 5.27 4.16 0.88
N ASN A 73 5.72 2.92 1.09
CA ASN A 73 6.50 2.18 0.10
C ASN A 73 5.64 1.59 -1.03
N PHE A 74 4.32 1.74 -0.96
CA PHE A 74 3.40 1.28 -1.99
C PHE A 74 3.79 1.81 -3.37
N ARG A 75 4.12 0.89 -4.28
CA ARG A 75 4.65 1.21 -5.62
C ARG A 75 3.57 1.63 -6.63
N GLY A 76 2.29 1.52 -6.26
CA GLY A 76 1.17 1.72 -7.17
C GLY A 76 0.76 0.42 -7.87
N GLY A 77 -0.08 0.56 -8.89
CA GLY A 77 -0.66 -0.56 -9.66
C GLY A 77 -2.16 -0.35 -9.83
N LEU A 78 -2.82 -1.16 -10.64
CA LEU A 78 -4.26 -1.02 -10.89
C LEU A 78 -5.06 -2.09 -10.16
N PHE A 79 -5.88 -1.69 -9.20
CA PHE A 79 -6.63 -2.57 -8.31
C PHE A 79 -8.14 -2.39 -8.49
N THR A 80 -8.66 -2.81 -9.66
CA THR A 80 -10.07 -2.58 -10.04
C THR A 80 -11.10 -3.30 -9.17
N ASN A 81 -10.71 -4.35 -8.44
CA ASN A 81 -11.64 -5.10 -7.58
C ASN A 81 -11.72 -4.54 -6.15
N VAL A 82 -10.77 -3.68 -5.76
CA VAL A 82 -10.64 -3.19 -4.40
C VAL A 82 -11.59 -2.02 -4.18
N THR A 83 -12.43 -2.15 -3.16
CA THR A 83 -13.42 -1.13 -2.76
C THR A 83 -13.14 -0.59 -1.36
N LYS A 84 -12.31 -1.27 -0.56
CA LYS A 84 -11.94 -0.84 0.79
C LYS A 84 -10.42 -0.83 0.93
N VAL A 85 -9.88 0.29 1.39
CA VAL A 85 -8.44 0.47 1.57
C VAL A 85 -8.18 0.98 2.98
N SER A 86 -7.19 0.39 3.65
CA SER A 86 -6.61 0.99 4.86
C SER A 86 -5.15 1.36 4.64
N LEU A 87 -4.80 2.57 5.10
CA LEU A 87 -3.46 3.13 5.03
C LEU A 87 -2.86 3.15 6.43
N TYR A 88 -1.60 2.74 6.54
CA TYR A 88 -0.87 2.74 7.80
C TYR A 88 0.63 2.94 7.57
N ASP A 89 1.24 3.88 8.30
CA ASP A 89 2.69 4.05 8.32
C ASP A 89 3.16 4.74 9.61
N GLU A 90 4.43 4.50 9.99
CA GLU A 90 5.14 5.24 11.04
C GLU A 90 5.47 6.68 10.60
N HIS A 91 5.57 6.90 9.29
CA HIS A 91 5.87 8.19 8.68
C HIS A 91 4.61 8.86 8.11
N PRO A 92 4.52 10.20 8.14
CA PRO A 92 3.39 10.89 7.57
C PRO A 92 3.21 10.60 6.08
N PHE A 93 1.96 10.42 5.66
CA PHE A 93 1.61 10.34 4.24
C PHE A 93 1.66 11.71 3.58
N GLU A 94 2.36 11.85 2.46
CA GLU A 94 2.45 13.09 1.70
C GLU A 94 1.47 13.13 0.52
N ARG A 95 1.30 14.31 -0.11
CA ARG A 95 0.31 14.51 -1.18
C ARG A 95 0.48 13.52 -2.35
N GLU A 96 1.71 13.26 -2.76
CA GLU A 96 2.05 12.36 -3.87
C GLU A 96 1.62 10.92 -3.57
N PHE A 97 1.62 10.52 -2.30
CA PHE A 97 1.12 9.23 -1.88
C PHE A 97 -0.39 9.12 -2.13
N PHE A 98 -1.17 10.12 -1.70
CA PHE A 98 -2.61 10.14 -1.95
C PHE A 98 -2.97 10.17 -3.44
N LEU A 99 -2.17 10.85 -4.27
CA LEU A 99 -2.34 10.79 -5.73
C LEU A 99 -2.17 9.36 -6.25
N ARG A 100 -1.15 8.65 -5.75
CA ARG A 100 -0.90 7.25 -6.11
C ARG A 100 -2.05 6.34 -5.67
N ILE A 101 -2.63 6.57 -4.49
CA ILE A 101 -3.82 5.84 -4.01
C ILE A 101 -5.01 6.10 -4.95
N ALA A 102 -5.30 7.37 -5.27
CA ALA A 102 -6.42 7.71 -6.16
C ALA A 102 -6.31 7.03 -7.53
N GLN A 103 -5.11 7.00 -8.11
CA GLN A 103 -4.85 6.33 -9.39
C GLN A 103 -4.95 4.80 -9.30
N SER A 104 -4.55 4.23 -8.17
CA SER A 104 -4.45 2.78 -8.01
C SER A 104 -5.81 2.12 -7.72
N PHE A 105 -6.73 2.85 -7.10
CA PHE A 105 -8.01 2.32 -6.61
C PHE A 105 -9.22 3.09 -7.18
N PRO A 106 -9.50 2.98 -8.49
CA PRO A 106 -10.52 3.78 -9.16
C PRO A 106 -11.95 3.56 -8.62
N PHE A 107 -12.22 2.40 -8.01
CA PHE A 107 -13.53 2.01 -7.47
C PHE A 107 -13.57 1.97 -5.94
N MET A 108 -12.61 2.61 -5.26
CA MET A 108 -12.57 2.70 -3.81
C MET A 108 -13.80 3.43 -3.26
N LYS A 109 -14.45 2.82 -2.26
CA LYS A 109 -15.63 3.34 -1.55
C LYS A 109 -15.35 3.69 -0.11
N GLU A 110 -14.42 2.98 0.52
CA GLU A 110 -14.05 3.15 1.92
C GLU A 110 -12.53 3.33 2.02
N LEU A 111 -12.11 4.43 2.63
CA LEU A 111 -10.71 4.73 2.92
C LEU A 111 -10.56 4.94 4.43
N THR A 112 -9.71 4.15 5.06
CA THR A 112 -9.29 4.34 6.45
C THR A 112 -7.84 4.79 6.45
N ILE A 113 -7.55 5.90 7.13
CA ILE A 113 -6.20 6.44 7.25
C ILE A 113 -5.83 6.36 8.72
N ASN A 114 -4.76 5.64 9.05
CA ASN A 114 -4.18 5.67 10.37
C ASN A 114 -2.74 6.16 10.25
N ASN A 115 -2.54 7.42 10.62
CA ASN A 115 -1.23 8.06 10.56
C ASN A 115 -0.78 8.40 11.98
N ARG A 116 0.31 7.78 12.43
CA ARG A 116 0.82 8.01 13.79
C ARG A 116 1.44 9.39 13.96
N LYS A 117 1.97 9.97 12.89
CA LYS A 117 2.67 11.25 12.92
C LYS A 117 1.95 12.28 12.08
N ALA A 118 1.81 13.48 12.63
CA ALA A 118 1.29 14.62 11.87
C ALA A 118 2.18 14.88 10.65
N GLN A 119 1.56 15.24 9.53
CA GLN A 119 2.27 15.76 8.37
C GLN A 119 3.16 16.93 8.80
N ASN A 120 4.37 16.99 8.26
CA ASN A 120 5.19 18.19 8.43
C ASN A 120 4.48 19.32 7.69
N ASN A 121 4.20 20.44 8.39
CA ASN A 121 3.54 21.64 7.84
C ASN A 121 4.32 22.28 6.66
N LYS A 122 4.44 21.60 5.52
CA LYS A 122 5.17 22.08 4.34
C LYS A 122 4.27 22.74 3.30
N GLN A 123 2.96 22.90 3.55
CA GLN A 123 2.03 23.47 2.56
C GLN A 123 1.03 24.50 3.11
N LEU A 124 1.53 25.43 3.93
CA LEU A 124 1.14 26.84 3.78
C LEU A 124 2.39 27.67 3.51
N ILE A 125 3.23 27.23 2.58
CA ILE A 125 4.17 28.15 1.95
C ILE A 125 3.30 29.13 1.17
N LYS A 126 3.15 30.34 1.73
CA LYS A 126 2.71 31.53 1.01
C LYS A 126 3.65 31.72 -0.18
N SER A 127 3.34 31.12 -1.32
CA SER A 127 3.98 31.52 -2.57
C SER A 127 3.34 32.85 -2.98
N ASN A 128 3.96 33.95 -2.54
CA ASN A 128 3.89 35.16 -3.32
C ASN A 128 4.46 34.81 -4.70
N ASN A 129 3.59 34.86 -5.72
CA ASN A 129 3.80 34.54 -7.13
C ASN A 129 3.30 33.15 -7.54
N ASP A 130 2.23 33.20 -8.35
CA ASP A 130 1.70 32.21 -9.29
C ASP A 130 1.09 30.91 -8.72
N ASN A 131 -0.21 31.00 -8.37
CA ASN A 131 -1.32 30.10 -8.74
C ASN A 131 -1.09 28.56 -8.84
N GLN A 132 -0.11 27.96 -8.18
CA GLN A 132 -0.15 26.52 -7.88
C GLN A 132 -0.99 26.28 -6.63
N MET A 133 -2.29 26.58 -6.75
CA MET A 133 -3.27 25.98 -5.86
C MET A 133 -3.16 24.47 -6.10
N LEU A 134 -2.56 23.74 -5.15
CA LEU A 134 -2.45 22.29 -5.27
C LEU A 134 -3.85 21.72 -5.46
N SER A 135 -4.08 21.13 -6.62
CA SER A 135 -5.39 20.59 -6.96
C SER A 135 -5.81 19.57 -5.90
N ILE A 136 -7.08 19.67 -5.50
CA ILE A 136 -7.73 18.72 -4.60
C ILE A 136 -7.63 17.34 -5.24
N ILE A 137 -7.24 16.34 -4.44
CA ILE A 137 -7.20 14.95 -4.89
C ILE A 137 -8.61 14.39 -4.77
N GLU A 138 -9.20 14.01 -5.89
CA GLU A 138 -10.55 13.48 -5.94
C GLU A 138 -10.57 11.96 -5.88
N TYR A 139 -11.50 11.42 -5.10
CA TYR A 139 -11.82 10.00 -5.06
C TYR A 139 -13.28 9.80 -5.48
N PRO A 140 -13.56 9.61 -6.78
CA PRO A 140 -14.91 9.73 -7.33
C PRO A 140 -15.96 8.80 -6.72
N ASN A 141 -15.54 7.66 -6.19
CA ASN A 141 -16.41 6.62 -5.65
C ASN A 141 -16.39 6.55 -4.11
N LEU A 142 -15.63 7.43 -3.45
CA LEU A 142 -15.46 7.38 -2.00
C LEU A 142 -16.74 7.84 -1.29
N THR A 143 -17.31 6.96 -0.47
CA THR A 143 -18.52 7.25 0.32
C THR A 143 -18.24 7.25 1.82
N ARG A 144 -17.09 6.75 2.26
CA ARG A 144 -16.68 6.72 3.66
C ARG A 144 -15.19 6.99 3.80
N LEU A 145 -14.85 7.94 4.66
CA LEU A 145 -13.50 8.28 5.07
C LEU A 145 -13.42 8.20 6.59
N ASP A 146 -12.54 7.35 7.09
CA ASP A 146 -12.19 7.25 8.51
C ASP A 146 -10.74 7.73 8.68
N LEU A 147 -10.52 8.64 9.64
CA LEU A 147 -9.22 9.29 9.93
C LEU A 147 -8.75 8.98 11.36
#